data_AF-A0A522VIP4-F1
#
_entry.id   AF-A0A522VIP4-F1
#
_cell.length_a   1.000
_cell.length_b   1.000
_cell.length_c   1.000
_cell.angle_alpha   90.00
_cell.angle_beta   90.00
_cell.angle_gamma   90.00
#
_symmetry.space_group_name_H-M   'P 1'
#
loop_
_entity.id
_entity.type
_entity.pdbx_description
1 polymer ?
#
loop_
_entity_poly.entity_id
_entity_poly.type
_entity_poly.pdbx_seq_one_letter_code
_entity_poly.pdbx_strand_id
1 'polypeptide(L)'
;MDQPVWWSSGPFWRKTAVWVTGASLLALVFLSVDSLRQISAGSPRVPAYTVINQRIDYVFDDVRHVQQPRIGAQQPLFGQILNAEQAEALVRHGKLTVQAKNCMDCHTLLGNGAYFAPDLTKAWLDPYWETAAAREQQMVDFLLDPSDKLHNALGRRMPNLHLTQDEAKAVTAFLKWMSSIDTNGFPYNFTSIKQES
;
A
#
# COMPACT_ATOMS: atom_id res chain seq x y z
N MET A 1 37.76 0.49 51.68
CA MET A 1 37.05 0.90 50.46
C MET A 1 36.52 -0.37 49.82
N ASP A 2 35.22 -0.60 49.91
CA ASP A 2 34.60 -1.80 49.35
C ASP A 2 34.67 -1.75 47.83
N GLN A 3 35.18 -2.81 47.23
CA GLN A 3 35.19 -2.95 45.77
C GLN A 3 33.74 -3.07 45.27
N PRO A 4 33.35 -2.34 44.21
CA PRO A 4 32.01 -2.46 43.66
C PRO A 4 31.75 -3.89 43.19
N VAL A 5 30.56 -4.40 43.48
CA VAL A 5 30.10 -5.70 42.98
C VAL A 5 30.22 -5.77 41.46
N TRP A 6 30.64 -6.93 40.93
CA TRP A 6 31.07 -7.06 39.53
C TRP A 6 30.05 -6.55 38.50
N TRP A 7 28.76 -6.70 38.78
CA TRP A 7 27.65 -6.29 37.91
C TRP A 7 27.36 -4.78 37.97
N SER A 8 27.82 -4.05 39.00
CA SER A 8 27.72 -2.58 39.07
C SER A 8 28.97 -1.89 38.56
N SER A 9 29.99 -2.66 38.14
CA SER A 9 31.25 -2.11 37.65
C SER A 9 31.10 -1.45 36.28
N GLY A 10 31.79 -0.32 36.07
CA GLY A 10 31.85 0.36 34.77
C GLY A 10 32.31 -0.53 33.61
N PRO A 11 33.35 -1.37 33.77
CA PRO A 11 33.79 -2.31 32.73
C PRO A 11 32.73 -3.33 32.33
N PHE A 12 31.92 -3.82 33.28
CA PHE A 12 30.81 -4.73 32.98
C PHE A 12 29.79 -4.03 32.08
N TRP A 13 29.26 -2.88 32.50
CA TRP A 13 28.25 -2.15 31.72
C TRP A 13 28.76 -1.69 30.36
N ARG A 14 30.04 -1.32 30.24
CA ARG A 14 30.65 -1.01 28.94
C ARG A 14 30.65 -2.21 27.99
N LYS A 15 31.04 -3.39 28.48
CA LYS A 15 31.00 -4.63 27.68
C LYS A 15 29.55 -5.02 27.32
N THR A 16 28.64 -4.93 28.29
CA THR A 16 27.22 -5.20 28.07
C THR A 16 26.63 -4.28 27.01
N ALA A 17 26.91 -2.98 27.06
CA ALA A 17 26.48 -2.03 26.05
C ALA A 17 26.99 -2.41 24.66
N VAL A 18 28.29 -2.73 24.52
CA VAL A 18 28.87 -3.17 23.24
C VAL A 18 28.19 -4.44 22.72
N TRP A 19 28.00 -5.46 23.57
CA TRP A 19 27.39 -6.72 23.17
C TRP A 19 25.91 -6.58 22.80
N VAL A 20 25.12 -5.85 23.60
CA VAL A 20 23.70 -5.62 23.34
C VAL A 20 23.54 -4.84 22.05
N THR A 21 24.26 -3.72 21.88
CA THR A 21 24.20 -2.94 20.64
C THR A 21 24.65 -3.77 19.43
N GLY A 22 25.73 -4.54 19.54
CA GLY A 22 26.21 -5.40 18.46
C GLY A 22 25.21 -6.49 18.07
N ALA A 23 24.64 -7.19 19.06
CA ALA A 23 23.64 -8.23 18.82
C ALA A 23 22.34 -7.66 18.23
N SER A 24 21.86 -6.53 18.77
CA SER A 24 20.69 -5.82 18.23
C SER A 24 20.93 -5.35 16.79
N LEU A 25 22.12 -4.83 16.47
CA LEU A 25 22.47 -4.45 15.10
C LEU A 25 22.42 -5.65 14.15
N LEU A 26 23.02 -6.78 14.53
CA LEU A 26 22.99 -8.00 13.70
C LEU A 26 21.56 -8.51 13.49
N ALA A 27 20.73 -8.49 14.54
CA ALA A 27 19.32 -8.86 14.44
C ALA A 27 18.56 -7.94 13.48
N LEU A 28 18.77 -6.62 13.57
CA LEU A 28 18.15 -5.64 12.67
C LEU A 28 18.58 -5.84 11.21
N VAL A 29 19.86 -6.13 10.96
CA VAL A 29 20.35 -6.42 9.60
C VAL A 29 19.66 -7.67 9.04
N PHE A 30 19.59 -8.75 9.83
CA PHE A 30 18.92 -9.97 9.41
C PHE A 30 17.44 -9.75 9.09
N LEU A 31 16.71 -9.10 10.01
CA LEU A 31 15.29 -8.80 9.83
C LEU A 31 15.04 -7.86 8.65
N SER A 32 15.97 -6.95 8.35
CA SER A 32 15.89 -6.07 7.20
C SER A 32 15.99 -6.84 5.88
N VAL A 33 16.94 -7.78 5.78
CA VAL A 33 17.09 -8.62 4.58
C VAL A 33 15.87 -9.53 4.39
N ASP A 34 15.37 -10.14 5.46
CA ASP A 34 14.15 -10.94 5.42
C ASP A 34 12.93 -10.11 4.98
N SER A 35 12.76 -8.92 5.56
CA SER A 35 11.69 -7.99 5.20
C SER A 35 11.76 -7.60 3.74
N LEU A 36 12.94 -7.22 3.23
CA LEU A 36 13.13 -6.86 1.82
C LEU A 36 12.70 -7.97 0.88
N ARG A 37 12.99 -9.24 1.19
CA ARG A 37 12.56 -10.39 0.38
C ARG A 37 11.04 -10.57 0.38
N GLN A 38 10.38 -10.29 1.49
CA GLN A 38 8.93 -10.43 1.61
C GLN A 38 8.16 -9.28 0.95
N ILE A 39 8.70 -8.05 0.98
CA ILE A 39 8.01 -6.85 0.46
C ILE A 39 8.39 -6.46 -0.97
N SER A 40 9.36 -7.14 -1.59
CA SER A 40 9.76 -6.86 -2.97
C SER A 40 8.67 -7.30 -3.96
N ALA A 41 8.45 -6.53 -5.02
CA ALA A 41 7.54 -6.91 -6.09
C ALA A 41 7.94 -8.25 -6.72
N GLY A 42 6.97 -9.12 -6.96
CA GLY A 42 7.18 -10.51 -7.39
C GLY A 42 7.36 -11.51 -6.23
N SER A 43 7.32 -11.07 -4.98
CA SER A 43 7.27 -11.97 -3.82
C SER A 43 5.90 -12.65 -3.69
N PRO A 44 5.77 -13.69 -2.85
CA PRO A 44 4.47 -14.30 -2.56
C PRO A 44 3.41 -13.34 -1.98
N ARG A 45 3.82 -12.24 -1.33
CA ARG A 45 2.90 -11.26 -0.73
C ARG A 45 2.66 -10.03 -1.61
N VAL A 46 3.63 -9.69 -2.47
CA VAL A 46 3.58 -8.51 -3.31
C VAL A 46 3.70 -8.96 -4.77
N PRO A 47 2.57 -9.04 -5.50
CA PRO A 47 2.59 -9.46 -6.90
C PRO A 47 3.48 -8.56 -7.77
N ALA A 48 3.96 -9.13 -8.90
CA ALA A 48 4.64 -8.37 -9.92
C ALA A 48 3.74 -7.24 -10.47
N TYR A 49 4.35 -6.16 -10.98
CA TYR A 49 3.60 -4.99 -11.47
C TYR A 49 2.60 -5.32 -12.58
N THR A 50 2.83 -6.38 -13.36
CA THR A 50 1.91 -6.87 -14.40
C THR A 50 0.54 -7.30 -13.89
N VAL A 51 0.35 -7.46 -12.58
CA VAL A 51 -0.96 -7.76 -11.96
C VAL A 51 -2.01 -6.68 -12.26
N ILE A 52 -1.60 -5.45 -12.64
CA ILE A 52 -2.53 -4.41 -13.09
C ILE A 52 -3.29 -4.80 -14.37
N ASN A 53 -2.81 -5.80 -15.11
CA ASN A 53 -3.50 -6.39 -16.26
C ASN A 53 -4.48 -7.50 -15.88
N GLN A 54 -4.75 -7.68 -14.58
CA GLN A 54 -5.62 -8.72 -14.05
C GLN A 54 -6.73 -8.10 -13.21
N ARG A 55 -7.85 -8.81 -13.11
CA ARG A 55 -8.90 -8.50 -12.15
C ARG A 55 -8.37 -8.78 -10.75
N ILE A 56 -8.65 -7.86 -9.84
CA ILE A 56 -8.29 -7.98 -8.43
C ILE A 56 -9.59 -8.07 -7.64
N ASP A 57 -9.76 -9.18 -6.95
CA ASP A 57 -10.85 -9.45 -6.03
C ASP A 57 -10.30 -9.40 -4.59
N TYR A 58 -11.15 -9.21 -3.58
CA TYR A 58 -10.79 -9.32 -2.16
C TYR A 58 -11.80 -10.24 -1.49
N VAL A 59 -11.31 -11.36 -0.98
CA VAL A 59 -12.15 -12.47 -0.53
C VAL A 59 -11.73 -12.91 0.86
N PHE A 60 -12.70 -13.37 1.64
CA PHE A 60 -12.42 -13.95 2.94
C PHE A 60 -11.76 -15.32 2.75
N ASP A 61 -10.66 -15.56 3.45
CA ASP A 61 -10.01 -16.86 3.56
C ASP A 61 -10.47 -17.55 4.85
N ASP A 62 -11.21 -18.65 4.72
CA ASP A 62 -11.77 -19.39 5.86
C ASP A 62 -10.69 -20.08 6.72
N VAL A 63 -9.49 -20.33 6.17
CA VAL A 63 -8.39 -20.97 6.90
C VAL A 63 -7.63 -19.94 7.73
N ARG A 64 -7.27 -18.82 7.12
CA ARG A 64 -6.52 -17.72 7.75
C ARG A 64 -7.41 -16.78 8.55
N HIS A 65 -8.74 -16.86 8.39
CA HIS A 65 -9.74 -15.99 9.01
C HIS A 65 -9.50 -14.49 8.74
N VAL A 66 -9.01 -14.18 7.54
CA VAL A 66 -8.72 -12.81 7.10
C VAL A 66 -9.12 -12.61 5.65
N GLN A 67 -9.36 -11.36 5.26
CA GLN A 67 -9.53 -11.01 3.86
C GLN A 67 -8.18 -11.02 3.14
N GLN A 68 -8.15 -11.51 1.90
CA GLN A 68 -6.94 -11.54 1.07
C GLN A 68 -7.25 -11.26 -0.41
N PRO A 69 -6.28 -10.70 -1.16
CA PRO A 69 -6.45 -10.49 -2.58
C PRO A 69 -6.56 -11.84 -3.32
N ARG A 70 -7.48 -11.91 -4.28
CA ARG A 70 -7.57 -12.99 -5.25
C ARG A 70 -7.35 -12.41 -6.65
N ILE A 71 -6.36 -12.96 -7.35
CA ILE A 71 -6.04 -12.55 -8.71
C ILE A 71 -6.93 -13.32 -9.68
N GLY A 72 -7.71 -12.59 -10.47
CA GLY A 72 -8.68 -13.12 -11.41
C GLY A 72 -8.17 -13.14 -12.85
N ALA A 73 -9.13 -13.16 -13.79
CA ALA A 73 -8.87 -13.17 -15.23
C ALA A 73 -8.18 -11.88 -15.71
N GLN A 74 -7.69 -11.91 -16.95
CA GLN A 74 -7.10 -10.74 -17.59
C GLN A 74 -8.12 -9.59 -17.70
N GLN A 75 -7.70 -8.40 -17.28
CA GLN A 75 -8.47 -7.17 -17.34
C GLN A 75 -7.52 -6.03 -17.76
N PRO A 76 -7.62 -5.55 -19.02
CA PRO A 76 -6.85 -4.40 -19.47
C PRO A 76 -7.07 -3.20 -18.56
N LEU A 77 -6.01 -2.41 -18.34
CA LEU A 77 -6.09 -1.14 -17.63
C LEU A 77 -6.03 -0.02 -18.67
N PHE A 78 -7.04 0.86 -18.68
CA PHE A 78 -7.23 1.90 -19.70
C PHE A 78 -7.24 1.35 -21.13
N GLY A 79 -7.83 0.16 -21.31
CA GLY A 79 -7.92 -0.53 -22.60
C GLY A 79 -6.61 -1.13 -23.10
N GLN A 80 -5.55 -1.17 -22.28
CA GLN A 80 -4.24 -1.69 -22.67
C GLN A 80 -3.78 -2.84 -21.77
N ILE A 81 -3.09 -3.80 -22.37
CA ILE A 81 -2.33 -4.83 -21.66
C ILE A 81 -0.86 -4.44 -21.74
N LEU A 82 -0.28 -4.12 -20.58
CA LEU A 82 1.09 -3.63 -20.48
C LEU A 82 2.07 -4.78 -20.28
N ASN A 83 3.24 -4.71 -20.91
CA ASN A 83 4.33 -5.63 -20.58
C ASN A 83 4.94 -5.30 -19.20
N ALA A 84 5.89 -6.10 -18.74
CA ALA A 84 6.48 -5.94 -17.39
C ALA A 84 7.12 -4.57 -17.17
N GLU A 85 7.91 -4.08 -18.13
CA GLU A 85 8.61 -2.80 -18.03
C GLU A 85 7.61 -1.63 -18.06
N GLN A 86 6.61 -1.68 -18.93
CA GLN A 86 5.56 -0.67 -19.02
C GLN A 86 4.70 -0.62 -17.75
N ALA A 87 4.32 -1.79 -17.22
CA ALA A 87 3.55 -1.88 -15.98
C ALA A 87 4.33 -1.34 -14.79
N GLU A 88 5.61 -1.70 -14.66
CA GLU A 88 6.51 -1.14 -13.65
C GLU A 88 6.64 0.38 -13.78
N ALA A 89 6.88 0.88 -14.98
CA ALA A 89 7.02 2.31 -15.23
C ALA A 89 5.77 3.08 -14.82
N LEU A 90 4.58 2.57 -15.18
CA LEU A 90 3.30 3.21 -14.84
C LEU A 90 3.02 3.18 -13.33
N VAL A 91 3.18 2.04 -12.66
CA VAL A 91 2.98 1.92 -11.22
C VAL A 91 3.99 2.76 -10.44
N ARG A 92 5.25 2.79 -10.89
CA ARG A 92 6.31 3.63 -10.31
C ARG A 92 5.98 5.11 -10.46
N HIS A 93 5.50 5.54 -11.63
CA HIS A 93 5.06 6.91 -11.84
C HIS A 93 3.94 7.27 -10.85
N GLY A 94 2.92 6.42 -10.70
CA GLY A 94 1.84 6.65 -9.74
C GLY A 94 2.33 6.74 -8.30
N LYS A 95 3.25 5.87 -7.89
CA LYS A 95 3.88 5.93 -6.57
C LYS A 95 4.61 7.25 -6.34
N LEU A 96 5.38 7.71 -7.32
CA LEU A 96 6.11 8.98 -7.24
C LEU A 96 5.14 10.17 -7.20
N THR A 97 4.05 10.14 -7.97
CA THR A 97 3.01 11.17 -7.91
C THR A 97 2.35 11.23 -6.53
N VAL A 98 1.96 10.09 -5.96
CA VAL A 98 1.40 10.01 -4.59
C VAL A 98 2.34 10.64 -3.56
N GLN A 99 3.65 10.41 -3.70
CA GLN A 99 4.67 10.98 -2.82
C GLN A 99 4.87 12.49 -3.07
N ALA A 100 4.99 12.90 -4.33
CA ALA A 100 5.23 14.30 -4.71
C ALA A 100 4.05 15.21 -4.35
N LYS A 101 2.83 14.67 -4.39
CA LYS A 101 1.58 15.38 -4.06
C LYS A 101 1.16 15.17 -2.60
N ASN A 102 2.04 14.53 -1.81
CA ASN A 102 1.92 14.33 -0.37
C ASN A 102 0.59 13.71 0.06
N CYS A 103 0.07 12.72 -0.68
CA CYS A 103 -1.23 12.13 -0.36
C CYS A 103 -1.28 11.50 1.05
N MET A 104 -0.13 11.04 1.56
CA MET A 104 -0.01 10.48 2.92
C MET A 104 -0.22 11.50 4.06
N ASP A 105 -0.23 12.80 3.77
CA ASP A 105 -0.53 13.86 4.76
C ASP A 105 -2.02 13.93 5.11
N CYS A 106 -2.86 13.31 4.28
CA CYS A 106 -4.28 13.15 4.53
C CYS A 106 -4.68 11.68 4.70
N HIS A 107 -4.07 10.78 3.93
CA HIS A 107 -4.45 9.37 3.85
C HIS A 107 -3.41 8.48 4.51
N THR A 108 -3.84 7.29 4.91
CA THR A 108 -2.90 6.18 5.14
C THR A 108 -2.74 5.32 3.88
N LEU A 109 -1.54 4.79 3.68
CA LEU A 109 -1.24 3.72 2.73
C LEU A 109 -0.58 2.59 3.51
N LEU A 110 -1.10 1.36 3.38
CA LEU A 110 -0.71 0.22 4.21
C LEU A 110 -0.78 0.54 5.71
N GLY A 111 -1.76 1.35 6.12
CA GLY A 111 -1.92 1.81 7.50
C GLY A 111 -0.92 2.88 7.97
N ASN A 112 -0.05 3.40 7.10
CA ASN A 112 0.92 4.43 7.43
C ASN A 112 0.56 5.77 6.76
N GLY A 113 0.51 6.85 7.53
CA GLY A 113 0.16 8.19 7.05
C GLY A 113 -0.73 8.93 8.05
N ALA A 114 -1.53 9.87 7.56
CA ALA A 114 -2.49 10.62 8.35
C ALA A 114 -3.90 10.03 8.30
N TYR A 115 -4.71 10.38 9.29
CA TYR A 115 -6.06 9.83 9.49
C TYR A 115 -7.17 10.83 9.16
N PHE A 116 -6.87 11.89 8.40
CA PHE A 116 -7.87 12.86 7.96
C PHE A 116 -8.81 12.23 6.91
N ALA A 117 -8.29 11.40 6.03
CA ALA A 117 -9.01 10.73 4.97
C ALA A 117 -8.85 9.20 5.05
N PRO A 118 -9.69 8.42 4.32
CA PRO A 118 -9.64 6.96 4.37
C PRO A 118 -8.31 6.37 3.90
N ASP A 119 -8.02 5.14 4.32
CA ASP A 119 -6.87 4.37 3.86
C ASP A 119 -6.98 4.02 2.37
N LEU A 120 -5.91 4.22 1.61
CA LEU A 120 -5.91 4.01 0.16
C LEU A 120 -5.45 2.62 -0.28
N THR A 121 -5.09 1.74 0.64
CA THR A 121 -4.52 0.40 0.33
C THR A 121 -5.42 -0.40 -0.59
N LYS A 122 -6.73 -0.37 -0.33
CA LYS A 122 -7.76 -1.06 -1.12
C LYS A 122 -8.66 -0.09 -1.88
N ALA A 123 -8.19 1.13 -2.14
CA ALA A 123 -9.00 2.18 -2.80
C ALA A 123 -9.53 1.76 -4.17
N TRP A 124 -8.80 0.94 -4.94
CA TRP A 124 -9.30 0.39 -6.20
C TRP A 124 -10.55 -0.46 -5.99
N LEU A 125 -10.74 -1.07 -4.83
CA LEU A 125 -11.86 -1.95 -4.53
C LEU A 125 -12.99 -1.24 -3.76
N ASP A 126 -12.90 0.08 -3.57
CA ASP A 126 -13.81 0.84 -2.72
C ASP A 126 -15.26 0.85 -3.27
N PRO A 127 -16.29 0.56 -2.44
CA PRO A 127 -17.70 0.51 -2.83
C PRO A 127 -18.25 1.83 -3.41
N TYR A 128 -17.50 2.92 -3.28
CA TYR A 128 -17.79 4.19 -3.92
C TYR A 128 -17.80 4.12 -5.46
N TRP A 129 -17.00 3.22 -6.06
CA TRP A 129 -16.99 3.06 -7.52
C TRP A 129 -18.23 2.29 -7.96
N GLU A 130 -19.00 2.85 -8.90
CA GLU A 130 -20.32 2.34 -9.26
C GLU A 130 -20.26 0.92 -9.83
N THR A 131 -19.34 0.69 -10.78
CA THR A 131 -19.15 -0.60 -11.44
C THR A 131 -17.68 -0.85 -11.71
N ALA A 132 -17.31 -2.12 -11.89
CA ALA A 132 -15.95 -2.49 -12.29
C ALA A 132 -15.52 -1.84 -13.62
N ALA A 133 -16.47 -1.62 -14.54
CA ALA A 133 -16.23 -1.01 -15.84
C ALA A 133 -16.06 0.53 -15.77
N ALA A 134 -16.83 1.21 -14.93
CA ALA A 134 -16.77 2.68 -14.81
C ALA A 134 -15.64 3.17 -13.90
N ARG A 135 -15.18 2.33 -12.96
CA ARG A 135 -14.18 2.67 -11.93
C ARG A 135 -12.94 3.37 -12.47
N GLU A 136 -12.36 2.87 -13.56
CA GLU A 136 -11.11 3.42 -14.10
C GLU A 136 -11.24 4.92 -14.42
N GLN A 137 -12.30 5.26 -15.13
CA GLN A 137 -12.56 6.65 -15.50
C GLN A 137 -12.99 7.46 -14.28
N GLN A 138 -13.84 6.91 -13.41
CA GLN A 138 -14.28 7.58 -12.18
C GLN A 138 -13.11 7.93 -11.26
N MET A 139 -12.12 7.05 -11.10
CA MET A 139 -10.92 7.32 -10.32
C MET A 139 -10.08 8.44 -10.93
N VAL A 140 -9.90 8.42 -12.26
CA VAL A 140 -9.16 9.48 -12.96
C VAL A 140 -9.87 10.82 -12.83
N ASP A 141 -11.18 10.87 -13.09
CA ASP A 141 -11.97 12.10 -13.00
C ASP A 141 -11.98 12.67 -11.58
N PHE A 142 -12.10 11.79 -10.58
CA PHE A 142 -12.02 12.17 -9.17
C PHE A 142 -10.65 12.79 -8.81
N LEU A 143 -9.56 12.18 -9.29
CA LEU A 143 -8.21 12.68 -9.04
C LEU A 143 -7.93 14.03 -9.73
N LEU A 144 -8.53 14.26 -10.90
CA LEU A 144 -8.41 15.53 -11.63
C LEU A 144 -9.21 16.66 -10.97
N ASP A 145 -10.41 16.36 -10.46
CA ASP A 145 -11.23 17.33 -9.73
C ASP A 145 -12.04 16.68 -8.58
N PRO A 146 -11.49 16.67 -7.36
CA PRO A 146 -12.16 16.09 -6.20
C PRO A 146 -13.12 17.05 -5.48
N SER A 147 -13.14 18.34 -5.85
CA SER A 147 -13.61 19.44 -4.98
C SER A 147 -15.12 19.46 -4.72
N ASP A 148 -15.91 18.94 -5.66
CA ASP A 148 -17.38 18.85 -5.58
C ASP A 148 -17.89 17.48 -5.13
N LYS A 149 -16.98 16.54 -4.89
CA LYS A 149 -17.32 15.19 -4.49
C LYS A 149 -17.18 15.08 -2.97
N LEU A 150 -18.31 15.00 -2.26
CA LEU A 150 -18.32 14.74 -0.81
C LEU A 150 -18.06 13.24 -0.59
N HIS A 151 -16.89 12.90 -0.04
CA HIS A 151 -16.49 11.51 0.22
C HIS A 151 -16.75 11.03 1.65
N ASN A 152 -17.41 11.85 2.47
CA ASN A 152 -17.89 11.42 3.78
C ASN A 152 -19.02 12.33 4.27
N ALA A 153 -19.83 11.79 5.18
CA ALA A 153 -20.86 12.51 5.89
C ALA A 153 -20.33 13.67 6.76
N LEU A 154 -19.01 13.76 6.95
CA LEU A 154 -18.33 14.73 7.82
C LEU A 154 -17.88 16.00 7.07
N GLY A 155 -18.15 16.11 5.78
CA GLY A 155 -17.86 17.31 4.99
C GLY A 155 -16.38 17.53 4.66
N ARG A 156 -15.49 16.55 4.91
CA ARG A 156 -14.08 16.68 4.55
C ARG A 156 -13.91 16.52 3.04
N ARG A 157 -13.20 17.47 2.43
CA ARG A 157 -12.95 17.50 0.98
C ARG A 157 -11.47 17.29 0.71
N MET A 158 -11.19 16.51 -0.33
CA MET A 158 -9.84 16.44 -0.89
C MET A 158 -9.62 17.72 -1.72
N PRO A 159 -8.50 18.46 -1.51
CA PRO A 159 -8.20 19.63 -2.33
C PRO A 159 -7.83 19.21 -3.76
N ASN A 160 -8.02 20.10 -4.73
CA ASN A 160 -7.50 19.87 -6.07
C ASN A 160 -5.97 19.99 -6.04
N LEU A 161 -5.27 18.88 -6.28
CA LEU A 161 -3.80 18.79 -6.28
C LEU A 161 -3.17 19.11 -7.64
N HIS A 162 -4.01 19.57 -8.58
CA HIS A 162 -3.64 19.89 -9.97
C HIS A 162 -2.84 18.76 -10.60
N LEU A 163 -3.39 17.54 -10.53
CA LEU A 163 -2.84 16.39 -11.22
C LEU A 163 -3.06 16.55 -12.72
N THR A 164 -2.06 16.17 -13.51
CA THR A 164 -2.22 15.95 -14.94
C THR A 164 -3.00 14.65 -15.19
N GLN A 165 -3.54 14.48 -16.41
CA GLN A 165 -4.23 13.25 -16.78
C GLN A 165 -3.31 12.02 -16.69
N ASP A 166 -2.04 12.16 -17.05
CA ASP A 166 -1.07 11.07 -16.98
C ASP A 166 -0.73 10.70 -15.54
N GLU A 167 -0.56 11.69 -14.66
CA GLU A 167 -0.40 11.48 -13.22
C GLU A 167 -1.63 10.78 -12.62
N ALA A 168 -2.85 11.22 -12.94
CA ALA A 168 -4.08 10.62 -12.43
C ALA A 168 -4.22 9.15 -12.88
N LYS A 169 -3.93 8.84 -14.15
CA LYS A 169 -3.90 7.45 -14.65
C LYS A 169 -2.84 6.61 -13.94
N ALA A 170 -1.65 7.16 -13.73
CA ALA A 170 -0.56 6.47 -13.05
C ALA A 170 -0.90 6.19 -11.58
N VAL A 171 -1.49 7.15 -10.86
CA VAL A 171 -1.97 6.97 -9.49
C VAL A 171 -3.03 5.87 -9.43
N THR A 172 -4.00 5.87 -10.34
CA THR A 172 -5.01 4.80 -10.43
C THR A 172 -4.36 3.43 -10.66
N ALA A 173 -3.35 3.31 -11.53
CA ALA A 173 -2.60 2.07 -11.74
C ALA A 173 -1.86 1.62 -10.48
N PHE A 174 -1.26 2.57 -9.74
CA PHE A 174 -0.62 2.30 -8.46
C PHE A 174 -1.61 1.84 -7.39
N LEU A 175 -2.79 2.48 -7.27
CA LEU A 175 -3.84 2.07 -6.34
C LEU A 175 -4.42 0.68 -6.70
N LYS A 176 -4.53 0.37 -8.00
CA LYS A 176 -4.88 -0.98 -8.49
C LYS A 176 -3.83 -1.99 -8.02
N TRP A 177 -2.55 -1.74 -8.28
CA TRP A 177 -1.46 -2.61 -7.84
C TRP A 177 -1.43 -2.80 -6.32
N MET A 178 -1.55 -1.72 -5.52
CA MET A 178 -1.60 -1.82 -4.06
C MET A 178 -2.74 -2.71 -3.56
N SER A 179 -3.88 -2.69 -4.23
CA SER A 179 -5.02 -3.51 -3.86
C SER A 179 -4.77 -5.01 -4.03
N SER A 180 -3.78 -5.39 -4.84
CA SER A 180 -3.34 -6.79 -5.02
C SER A 180 -2.38 -7.29 -3.94
N ILE A 181 -1.86 -6.42 -3.07
CA ILE A 181 -0.89 -6.81 -2.03
C ILE A 181 -1.60 -7.59 -0.92
N ASP A 182 -1.04 -8.73 -0.50
CA ASP A 182 -1.48 -9.44 0.69
C ASP A 182 -0.98 -8.72 1.95
N THR A 183 -1.88 -7.98 2.54
CA THR A 183 -1.69 -7.16 3.75
C THR A 183 -2.15 -7.90 5.01
N ASN A 184 -2.28 -9.23 4.96
CA ASN A 184 -2.67 -10.09 6.06
C ASN A 184 -3.99 -9.66 6.73
N GLY A 185 -5.00 -9.34 5.91
CA GLY A 185 -6.32 -8.92 6.39
C GLY A 185 -6.53 -7.43 6.58
N PHE A 186 -5.51 -6.58 6.38
CA PHE A 186 -5.69 -5.13 6.46
C PHE A 186 -6.19 -4.53 5.12
N PRO A 187 -7.11 -3.56 5.10
CA PRO A 187 -7.90 -3.09 6.24
C PRO A 187 -8.93 -4.13 6.68
N TYR A 188 -9.15 -4.19 7.99
CA TYR A 188 -10.05 -5.17 8.59
C TYR A 188 -11.51 -4.87 8.23
N ASN A 189 -12.31 -5.91 7.99
CA ASN A 189 -13.72 -5.79 7.59
C ASN A 189 -13.98 -4.88 6.37
N PHE A 190 -13.03 -4.85 5.42
CA PHE A 190 -13.23 -4.11 4.18
C PHE A 190 -14.24 -4.80 3.26
N THR A 191 -15.27 -4.05 2.86
CA THR A 191 -16.26 -4.51 1.88
C THR A 191 -15.84 -4.02 0.49
N SER A 192 -15.44 -4.92 -0.40
CA SER A 192 -15.09 -4.57 -1.78
C SER A 192 -16.33 -4.34 -2.65
N ILE A 193 -16.20 -3.54 -3.72
CA ILE A 193 -17.18 -3.55 -4.81
C ILE A 193 -17.39 -4.97 -5.33
N LYS A 194 -18.61 -5.27 -5.74
CA LYS A 194 -18.88 -6.49 -6.50
C LYS A 194 -18.19 -6.36 -7.85
N GLN A 195 -17.22 -7.23 -8.13
CA GLN A 195 -16.72 -7.38 -9.48
C GLN A 195 -17.78 -8.17 -10.28
N GLU A 196 -18.10 -7.75 -11.50
CA GLU A 196 -19.00 -8.50 -12.38
C GLU A 196 -18.39 -9.87 -12.70
N SER A 197 -19.23 -10.90 -12.71
CA SER A 197 -18.86 -12.31 -12.92
C SER A 197 -18.41 -12.57 -14.34
#